data_AF-A0A8T0SMQ1-F1
#
_entry.id   AF-A0A8T0SMQ1-F1
#
_cell.length_a   1.000
_cell.length_b   1.000
_cell.length_c   1.000
_cell.angle_alpha   90.00
_cell.angle_beta   90.00
_cell.angle_gamma   90.00
#
_symmetry.space_group_name_H-M   'P 1'
#
loop_
_entity.id
_entity.type
_entity.pdbx_description
1 polymer ?
#
loop_
_entity_poly.entity_id
_entity_poly.type
_entity_poly.pdbx_seq_one_letter_code
_entity_poly.pdbx_strand_id
1 'polypeptide(L)'
;MDLRKKVRNKARVEGCIVEAQLVEEATNSTSLFFKSKVHSARNKAPRYDDRASTFLPCCDIEIFQQPGRCFCPRRMRDLSTHEYKAAFLYILINIPEMEDFLKKFDEEQWMGTRHPTEQQTSELRMNGWKAGRGSNIHYGPNLFDWFKSYFKSEHLWML
;
A
#
# COMPACT_ATOMS: atom_id res chain seq x y z
N MET A 1 -16.90 -17.44 -5.45
CA MET A 1 -17.04 -18.38 -4.30
C MET A 1 -16.64 -19.76 -4.82
N ASP A 2 -16.12 -20.67 -3.98
CA ASP A 2 -15.82 -22.04 -4.43
C ASP A 2 -17.10 -22.91 -4.37
N LEU A 3 -17.61 -23.31 -5.54
CA LEU A 3 -18.77 -24.20 -5.65
C LEU A 3 -18.56 -25.53 -4.91
N ARG A 4 -17.32 -26.04 -4.93
CA ARG A 4 -16.91 -27.28 -4.26
C ARG A 4 -17.15 -27.27 -2.75
N LYS A 5 -17.10 -26.09 -2.12
CA LYS A 5 -17.32 -25.95 -0.66
C LYS A 5 -18.80 -26.02 -0.26
N LYS A 6 -19.72 -25.82 -1.23
CA LYS A 6 -21.17 -25.84 -1.00
C LYS A 6 -21.78 -27.25 -1.15
N VAL A 7 -21.09 -28.15 -1.85
CA VAL A 7 -21.51 -29.55 -2.01
C VAL A 7 -21.27 -30.31 -0.70
N ARG A 8 -22.29 -30.35 0.16
CA ARG A 8 -22.20 -30.99 1.49
C ARG A 8 -22.48 -32.50 1.43
N ASN A 9 -23.26 -32.98 0.46
CA ASN A 9 -23.63 -34.38 0.32
C ASN A 9 -22.86 -35.04 -0.85
N LYS A 10 -21.99 -35.99 -0.51
CA LYS A 10 -21.16 -36.72 -1.49
C LYS A 10 -21.85 -37.95 -2.10
N ALA A 11 -23.02 -38.36 -1.59
CA ALA A 11 -23.77 -39.50 -2.13
C ALA A 11 -24.55 -39.14 -3.41
N ARG A 12 -24.81 -37.86 -3.67
CA ARG A 12 -25.51 -37.34 -4.86
C ARG A 12 -24.83 -36.07 -5.37
N VAL A 13 -23.56 -36.21 -5.74
CA VAL A 13 -22.67 -35.10 -6.08
C VAL A 13 -23.26 -34.22 -7.19
N GLU A 14 -23.78 -34.82 -8.26
CA GLU A 14 -24.35 -34.09 -9.41
C GLU A 14 -25.55 -33.23 -9.03
N GLY A 15 -26.51 -33.79 -8.29
CA GLY A 15 -27.70 -33.05 -7.82
C GLY A 15 -27.32 -31.89 -6.90
N CYS A 16 -26.36 -32.09 -6.00
CA CYS A 16 -25.88 -31.04 -5.11
C CYS A 16 -25.07 -29.95 -5.83
N ILE A 17 -24.38 -30.28 -6.93
CA ILE A 17 -23.73 -29.28 -7.78
C ILE A 17 -24.79 -28.37 -8.40
N VAL A 18 -25.82 -28.96 -9.03
CA VAL A 18 -26.91 -28.21 -9.68
C VAL A 18 -27.64 -27.32 -8.65
N GLU A 19 -27.95 -27.85 -7.48
CA GLU A 19 -28.58 -27.09 -6.40
C GLU A 19 -27.70 -25.91 -5.94
N ALA A 20 -26.40 -26.13 -5.76
CA ALA A 20 -25.47 -25.08 -5.36
C ALA A 20 -25.32 -24.00 -6.45
N GLN A 21 -25.39 -24.37 -7.73
CA GLN A 21 -25.38 -23.43 -8.85
C GLN A 21 -26.66 -22.59 -8.87
N LEU A 22 -27.83 -23.20 -8.75
CA LEU A 22 -29.11 -22.49 -8.68
C LEU A 22 -29.15 -21.47 -7.55
N VAL A 23 -28.69 -21.86 -6.35
CA VAL A 23 -28.61 -20.95 -5.21
C VAL A 23 -27.63 -19.79 -5.48
N GLU A 24 -26.49 -20.06 -6.10
CA GLU A 24 -25.51 -19.02 -6.45
C GLU A 24 -26.05 -18.04 -7.49
N GLU A 25 -26.70 -18.52 -8.55
CA GLU A 25 -27.32 -17.70 -9.59
C GLU A 25 -28.46 -16.85 -9.05
N ALA A 26 -29.35 -17.43 -8.23
CA ALA A 26 -30.45 -16.70 -7.60
C ALA A 26 -29.91 -15.61 -6.65
N THR A 27 -28.89 -15.92 -5.85
CA THR A 27 -28.26 -14.95 -4.94
C THR A 27 -27.57 -13.82 -5.71
N ASN A 28 -26.83 -14.15 -6.76
CA ASN A 28 -26.17 -13.16 -7.62
C ASN A 28 -27.18 -12.27 -8.33
N SER A 29 -28.28 -12.84 -8.84
CA SER A 29 -29.34 -12.09 -9.52
C SER A 29 -30.06 -11.17 -8.54
N THR A 30 -30.43 -11.66 -7.36
CA THR A 30 -31.09 -10.84 -6.32
C THR A 30 -30.19 -9.70 -5.85
N SER A 31 -28.86 -9.92 -5.82
CA SER A 31 -27.92 -8.90 -5.39
C SER A 31 -27.89 -7.63 -6.26
N LEU A 32 -28.40 -7.69 -7.50
CA LEU A 32 -28.54 -6.53 -8.39
C LEU A 32 -29.57 -5.52 -7.89
N PHE A 33 -30.56 -5.96 -7.12
CA PHE A 33 -31.62 -5.08 -6.61
C PHE A 33 -31.22 -4.37 -5.31
N PHE A 34 -30.07 -4.73 -4.72
CA PHE A 34 -29.59 -4.09 -3.50
C PHE A 34 -28.83 -2.79 -3.79
N LYS A 35 -29.07 -1.76 -2.96
CA LYS A 35 -28.28 -0.52 -2.97
C LYS A 35 -26.81 -0.84 -2.66
N SER A 36 -25.89 -0.02 -3.18
CA SER A 36 -24.43 -0.16 -2.97
C SER A 36 -24.00 -0.28 -1.51
N LYS A 37 -24.78 0.31 -0.60
CA LYS A 37 -24.52 0.29 0.85
C LYS A 37 -24.90 -1.02 1.53
N VAL A 38 -25.71 -1.89 0.93
CA VAL A 38 -26.13 -3.16 1.53
C VAL A 38 -25.09 -4.24 1.22
N HIS A 39 -24.65 -4.97 2.24
CA HIS A 39 -23.70 -6.07 2.07
C HIS A 39 -24.32 -7.16 1.20
N SER A 40 -23.64 -7.51 0.10
CA SER A 40 -24.11 -8.55 -0.82
C SER A 40 -22.93 -9.25 -1.48
N ALA A 41 -23.19 -10.29 -2.27
CA ALA A 41 -22.15 -10.96 -3.05
C ALA A 41 -21.39 -9.99 -3.99
N ARG A 42 -22.07 -8.95 -4.51
CA ARG A 42 -21.51 -7.89 -5.35
C ARG A 42 -20.93 -6.73 -4.53
N ASN A 43 -21.56 -6.40 -3.41
CA ASN A 43 -21.16 -5.30 -2.53
C ASN A 43 -20.48 -5.85 -1.27
N LYS A 44 -19.39 -6.61 -1.45
CA LYS A 44 -18.62 -7.12 -0.31
C LYS A 44 -17.88 -5.98 0.35
N ALA A 45 -17.99 -5.88 1.68
CA ALA A 45 -17.12 -5.00 2.44
C ALA A 45 -15.66 -5.46 2.26
N PRO A 46 -14.70 -4.53 2.20
CA PRO A 46 -13.28 -4.87 2.27
C PRO A 46 -13.01 -5.81 3.45
N ARG A 47 -12.04 -6.72 3.30
CA ARG A 47 -11.77 -7.80 4.27
C ARG A 47 -11.52 -7.30 5.70
N TYR A 48 -11.04 -6.06 5.84
CA TYR A 48 -10.69 -5.43 7.12
C TYR A 48 -11.65 -4.31 7.54
N ASP A 49 -12.68 -4.04 6.74
CA ASP A 49 -13.72 -3.06 7.03
C ASP A 49 -14.95 -3.80 7.58
N ASP A 50 -15.02 -3.91 8.90
CA ASP A 50 -16.18 -4.44 9.60
C ASP A 50 -17.33 -3.42 9.68
N ARG A 51 -17.15 -2.22 9.09
CA ARG A 51 -18.05 -1.05 9.18
C ARG A 51 -18.41 -0.62 10.61
N ALA A 52 -17.76 -1.21 11.61
CA ALA A 52 -17.90 -0.89 13.02
C ALA A 52 -16.72 -0.04 13.50
N SER A 53 -15.67 0.10 12.69
CA SER A 53 -14.55 0.99 12.93
C SER A 53 -15.01 2.45 12.93
N THR A 54 -15.10 3.03 14.13
CA THR A 54 -15.25 4.48 14.37
C THR A 54 -13.92 5.24 14.30
N PHE A 55 -12.85 4.60 13.82
CA PHE A 55 -11.57 5.27 13.66
C PHE A 55 -11.72 6.40 12.63
N LEU A 56 -11.74 7.62 13.14
CA LEU A 56 -11.55 8.81 12.34
C LEU A 56 -10.08 8.83 11.90
N PRO A 57 -9.79 9.08 10.61
CA PRO A 57 -8.42 9.27 10.18
C PRO A 57 -7.77 10.38 11.00
N CYS A 58 -6.56 10.12 11.51
CA CYS A 58 -5.82 11.10 12.30
C CYS A 58 -5.11 12.14 11.41
N CYS A 59 -5.02 11.89 10.10
CA CYS A 59 -4.33 12.74 9.16
C CYS A 59 -4.99 12.77 7.78
N ASP A 60 -4.71 13.84 7.04
CA ASP A 60 -5.26 14.09 5.70
C ASP A 60 -4.59 13.27 4.59
N ILE A 61 -3.56 12.51 4.92
CA ILE A 61 -2.78 11.71 3.97
C ILE A 61 -3.56 10.43 3.62
N GLU A 62 -3.90 10.27 2.34
CA GLU A 62 -4.80 9.22 1.83
C GLU A 62 -4.41 7.79 2.25
N ILE A 63 -3.10 7.48 2.28
CA ILE A 63 -2.59 6.15 2.67
C ILE A 63 -2.97 5.76 4.11
N PHE A 64 -3.17 6.76 4.98
CA PHE A 64 -3.55 6.55 6.37
C PHE A 64 -5.06 6.68 6.60
N GLN A 65 -5.84 7.03 5.57
CA GLN A 65 -7.30 7.11 5.60
C GLN A 65 -7.99 5.78 5.26
N GLN A 66 -7.32 4.66 5.49
CA GLN A 66 -7.88 3.35 5.17
C GLN A 66 -8.91 2.91 6.23
N PRO A 67 -10.18 2.70 5.85
CA PRO A 67 -11.20 2.24 6.78
C PRO A 67 -10.90 0.80 7.21
N GLY A 68 -10.78 0.60 8.51
CA GLY A 68 -10.63 -0.74 9.05
C GLY A 68 -10.30 -0.75 10.53
N ARG A 69 -10.41 -1.93 11.13
CA ARG A 69 -9.99 -2.14 12.51
C ARG A 69 -8.54 -2.64 12.52
N CYS A 70 -7.66 -1.93 13.22
CA CYS A 70 -6.28 -2.40 13.38
C CYS A 70 -6.28 -3.73 14.16
N PHE A 71 -6.04 -4.85 13.46
CA PHE A 71 -5.95 -6.18 14.07
C PHE A 71 -4.47 -6.55 14.20
N CYS A 72 -3.76 -5.87 15.12
CA CYS A 72 -2.39 -6.24 15.45
C CYS A 72 -2.36 -6.77 16.89
N PRO A 73 -1.73 -7.93 17.17
CA PRO A 73 -1.39 -8.31 18.53
C PRO A 73 -0.63 -7.14 19.18
N ARG A 74 -0.95 -6.78 20.43
CA ARG A 74 -0.39 -5.61 21.16
C ARG A 74 1.13 -5.63 21.39
N ARG A 75 1.92 -6.42 20.65
CA ARG A 75 3.38 -6.32 20.72
C ARG A 75 3.83 -5.15 19.87
N MET A 76 4.01 -4.01 20.53
CA MET A 76 4.85 -2.94 19.98
C MET A 76 6.27 -3.50 19.85
N ARG A 77 6.82 -3.40 18.65
CA ARG A 77 8.22 -3.68 18.38
C ARG A 77 8.82 -2.41 17.79
N ASP A 78 9.95 -2.01 18.32
CA ASP A 78 10.74 -0.94 17.74
C ASP A 78 11.33 -1.38 16.41
N LEU A 79 11.19 -0.54 15.39
CA LEU A 79 11.82 -0.75 14.10
C LEU A 79 13.32 -0.45 14.25
N SER A 80 14.16 -1.35 13.72
CA SER A 80 15.58 -1.02 13.54
C SER A 80 15.73 0.17 12.59
N THR A 81 16.88 0.85 12.63
CA THR A 81 17.14 2.00 11.74
C THR A 81 16.93 1.66 10.27
N HIS A 82 17.30 0.44 9.85
CA HIS A 82 17.09 -0.04 8.49
C HIS A 82 15.60 -0.24 8.18
N GLU A 83 14.86 -0.92 9.06
CA GLU A 83 13.41 -1.13 8.89
C GLU A 83 12.65 0.19 8.87
N TYR A 84 13.03 1.13 9.75
CA TYR A 84 12.47 2.47 9.79
C TYR A 84 12.73 3.21 8.48
N LYS A 85 13.97 3.24 7.99
CA LYS A 85 14.31 3.87 6.70
C LYS A 85 13.53 3.24 5.55
N ALA A 86 13.44 1.90 5.50
CA ALA A 86 12.70 1.19 4.45
C ALA A 86 11.20 1.49 4.48
N ALA A 87 10.58 1.46 5.67
CA ALA A 87 9.17 1.79 5.84
C ALA A 87 8.88 3.25 5.45
N PHE A 88 9.76 4.16 5.84
CA PHE A 88 9.62 5.58 5.50
C PHE A 88 9.75 5.82 4.00
N LEU A 89 10.75 5.24 3.34
CA LEU A 89 10.90 5.32 1.88
C LEU A 89 9.69 4.74 1.15
N TYR A 90 9.16 3.61 1.63
CA TYR A 90 7.94 3.03 1.08
C TYR A 90 6.78 4.02 1.16
N ILE A 91 6.58 4.65 2.31
CA ILE A 91 5.53 5.65 2.50
C ILE A 91 5.74 6.84 1.55
N LEU A 92 6.94 7.43 1.51
CA LEU A 92 7.21 8.59 0.66
C LEU A 92 7.00 8.32 -0.84
N ILE A 93 7.35 7.12 -1.32
CA ILE A 93 7.27 6.81 -2.75
C ILE A 93 5.83 6.53 -3.21
N ASN A 94 4.94 6.10 -2.30
CA ASN A 94 3.59 5.66 -2.62
C ASN A 94 2.50 6.70 -2.30
N ILE A 95 2.88 7.90 -1.85
CA ILE A 95 1.96 8.99 -1.53
C ILE A 95 1.94 9.98 -2.71
N PRO A 96 0.78 10.34 -3.27
CA PRO A 96 0.71 11.26 -4.41
C PRO A 96 1.22 12.67 -4.08
N GLU A 97 1.02 13.14 -2.85
CA GLU A 97 1.52 14.43 -2.34
C GLU A 97 3.06 14.55 -2.40
N MET A 98 3.76 13.41 -2.54
CA MET A 98 5.22 13.38 -2.65
C MET A 98 5.73 13.47 -4.09
N GLU A 99 4.89 13.43 -5.13
CA GLU A 99 5.32 13.42 -6.52
C GLU A 99 6.22 14.62 -6.89
N ASP A 100 5.86 15.83 -6.44
CA ASP A 100 6.64 17.03 -6.70
C ASP A 100 8.04 16.97 -6.04
N PHE A 101 8.11 16.44 -4.83
CA PHE A 101 9.37 16.26 -4.10
C PHE A 101 10.24 15.16 -4.73
N LEU A 102 9.61 14.06 -5.19
CA LEU A 102 10.32 12.99 -5.90
C LEU A 102 10.94 13.51 -7.18
N LYS A 103 10.20 14.31 -7.96
CA LYS A 103 10.71 14.94 -9.18
C LYS A 103 11.87 15.88 -8.88
N LYS A 104 11.73 16.75 -7.86
CA LYS A 104 12.80 17.67 -7.43
C LYS A 104 14.06 16.92 -7.00
N PHE A 105 13.91 15.87 -6.20
CA PHE A 105 15.02 15.02 -5.79
C PHE A 105 15.73 14.37 -6.99
N ASP A 106 14.96 13.79 -7.91
CA ASP A 106 15.52 13.13 -9.09
C ASP A 106 16.29 14.13 -9.96
N GLU A 107 15.77 15.34 -10.17
CA GLU A 107 16.43 16.41 -10.94
C GLU A 107 17.71 16.92 -10.25
N GLU A 108 17.71 17.08 -8.92
CA GLU A 108 18.87 17.59 -8.16
C GLU A 108 19.98 16.55 -7.99
N GLN A 109 19.63 15.29 -7.76
CA GLN A 109 20.59 14.24 -7.40
C GLN A 109 21.05 13.39 -8.58
N TRP A 110 20.36 13.46 -9.71
CA TRP A 110 20.78 12.75 -10.91
C TRP A 110 21.96 13.47 -11.59
N MET A 111 23.14 12.85 -11.53
CA MET A 111 24.36 13.39 -12.14
C MET A 111 24.66 12.77 -13.52
N GLY A 112 23.74 11.98 -14.07
CA GLY A 112 23.89 11.34 -15.36
C GLY A 112 23.52 12.28 -16.51
N THR A 113 24.18 12.14 -17.66
CA THR A 113 23.88 12.97 -18.84
C THR A 113 22.58 12.58 -19.55
N ARG A 114 22.12 11.33 -19.36
CA ARG A 114 20.90 10.81 -20.01
C ARG A 114 19.77 10.76 -19.00
N HIS A 115 18.53 10.77 -19.49
CA HIS A 115 17.38 10.50 -18.63
C HIS A 115 17.53 9.10 -17.97
N PRO A 116 17.33 9.01 -16.64
CA PRO A 116 17.43 7.75 -15.93
C PRO A 116 16.30 6.79 -16.36
N THR A 117 16.60 5.49 -16.35
CA THR A 117 15.54 4.47 -16.39
C THR A 117 14.81 4.41 -15.05
N GLU A 118 13.60 3.86 -15.03
CA GLU A 118 12.83 3.68 -13.80
C GLU A 118 13.60 2.92 -12.72
N GLN A 119 14.37 1.89 -13.12
CA GLN A 119 15.24 1.16 -12.20
C GLN A 119 16.35 2.05 -11.63
N GLN A 120 16.98 2.88 -12.45
CA GLN A 120 18.02 3.80 -12.00
C GLN A 120 17.47 4.86 -11.05
N THR A 121 16.29 5.40 -11.35
CA THR A 121 15.57 6.33 -10.47
C THR A 121 15.25 5.68 -9.13
N SER A 122 14.76 4.44 -9.13
CA SER A 122 14.48 3.68 -7.92
C SER A 122 15.75 3.45 -7.08
N GLU A 123 16.84 3.02 -7.73
CA GLU A 123 18.14 2.84 -7.06
C GLU A 123 18.70 4.16 -6.50
N LEU A 124 18.56 5.26 -7.23
CA LEU A 124 18.95 6.60 -6.78
C LEU A 124 18.18 7.01 -5.52
N ARG A 125 16.85 6.81 -5.51
CA ARG A 125 16.00 7.16 -4.36
C ARG A 125 16.30 6.30 -3.13
N MET A 126 16.63 5.01 -3.30
CA MET A 126 16.95 4.12 -2.18
C MET A 126 18.35 4.31 -1.63
N ASN A 127 19.35 4.41 -2.51
CA ASN A 127 20.76 4.31 -2.13
C ASN A 127 21.56 5.59 -2.35
N GLY A 128 21.00 6.58 -3.05
CA GLY A 128 21.70 7.80 -3.44
C GLY A 128 22.60 7.61 -4.66
N TRP A 129 23.12 8.72 -5.20
CA TRP A 129 23.96 8.67 -6.39
C TRP A 129 25.28 7.94 -6.09
N LYS A 130 25.56 6.90 -6.87
CA LYS A 130 26.80 6.12 -6.74
C LYS A 130 27.94 6.83 -7.48
N ALA A 131 28.90 7.35 -6.73
CA ALA A 131 30.11 7.98 -7.27
C ALA A 131 31.38 7.18 -6.92
N GLY A 132 32.39 7.28 -7.79
CA GLY A 132 33.67 6.58 -7.66
C GLY A 132 33.72 5.21 -8.36
N ARG A 133 34.88 4.55 -8.25
CA ARG A 133 35.15 3.22 -8.83
C ARG A 133 35.95 2.37 -7.85
N GLY A 134 35.76 1.05 -7.89
CA GLY A 134 36.49 0.10 -7.05
C GLY A 134 36.15 0.26 -5.56
N SER A 135 37.17 0.27 -4.70
CA SER A 135 37.01 0.40 -3.25
C SER A 135 36.58 1.80 -2.78
N ASN A 136 36.66 2.82 -3.63
CA ASN A 136 36.34 4.22 -3.29
C ASN A 136 34.91 4.63 -3.71
N ILE A 137 33.98 3.66 -3.72
CA ILE A 137 32.58 3.95 -3.98
C ILE A 137 32.01 4.69 -2.77
N HIS A 138 31.42 5.85 -3.04
CA HIS A 138 30.65 6.62 -2.08
C HIS A 138 29.27 6.88 -2.66
N TYR A 139 28.29 6.94 -1.77
CA TYR A 139 26.91 7.22 -2.13
C TYR A 139 26.56 8.64 -1.66
N GLY A 140 25.93 9.40 -2.54
CA GLY A 140 25.28 10.66 -2.19
C GLY A 140 24.08 10.42 -1.25
N PRO A 141 23.38 11.48 -0.82
CA PRO A 141 22.19 11.32 -0.01
C PRO A 141 21.12 10.54 -0.79
N ASN A 142 20.48 9.59 -0.11
CA ASN A 142 19.27 8.96 -0.64
C ASN A 142 18.05 9.87 -0.40
N LEU A 143 16.88 9.49 -0.91
CA LEU A 143 15.66 10.30 -0.79
C LEU A 143 15.34 10.65 0.66
N PHE A 144 15.49 9.68 1.58
CA PHE A 144 15.21 9.91 3.00
C PHE A 144 16.16 10.94 3.62
N ASP A 145 17.46 10.79 3.38
CA ASP A 145 18.47 11.68 3.96
C ASP A 145 18.38 13.09 3.35
N TRP A 146 18.11 13.20 2.04
CA TRP A 146 17.85 14.48 1.36
C TRP A 146 16.57 15.15 1.88
N PHE A 147 15.46 14.41 1.95
CA PHE A 147 14.17 14.93 2.43
C PHE A 147 14.29 15.44 3.87
N LYS A 148 14.97 14.68 4.74
CA LYS A 148 15.23 15.11 6.11
C LYS A 148 16.06 16.40 6.18
N SER A 149 17.06 16.56 5.31
CA SER A 149 17.84 17.80 5.24
C SER A 149 17.02 18.98 4.73
N TYR A 150 16.15 18.75 3.75
CA TYR A 150 15.32 19.76 3.11
C TYR A 150 14.41 20.48 4.13
N PHE A 151 13.69 19.71 4.95
CA PHE A 151 12.83 20.27 6.00
C PHE A 151 13.61 20.83 7.20
N LYS A 152 14.83 20.33 7.44
CA LYS A 152 15.70 20.89 8.49
C LYS A 152 16.20 22.28 8.13
N SER A 153 16.46 22.57 6.85
CA SER A 153 16.80 23.91 6.38
C SER A 153 15.62 24.89 6.35
N GLU A 154 14.38 24.39 6.21
CA GLU A 154 13.18 25.25 6.17
C GLU A 154 12.63 25.62 7.56
N HIS A 155 13.29 25.25 8.67
CA HIS A 155 12.86 25.57 10.05
C HIS A 155 11.43 25.11 10.43
N LEU A 156 10.86 24.10 9.75
CA LEU A 156 9.50 23.60 9.96
C LEU A 156 9.40 22.37 10.89
N TRP A 157 10.28 22.25 11.90
CA TRP A 157 10.25 21.13 12.87
C TRP A 157 9.49 21.44 14.18
N MET A 158 8.59 22.43 14.18
CA MET A 158 7.72 22.71 15.34
C MET A 158 6.24 22.58 14.98
N LEU A 159 5.83 21.39 14.50
CA LEU A 159 4.47 20.87 14.63
C LEU A 159 4.54 19.39 15.00
#